data_AF-A0A964PZU2-F1
#
_entry.id   AF-A0A964PZU2-F1
#
_cell.length_a   1.000
_cell.length_b   1.000
_cell.length_c   1.000
_cell.angle_alpha   90.00
_cell.angle_beta   90.00
_cell.angle_gamma   90.00
#
_symmetry.space_group_name_H-M   'P 1'
#
loop_
_entity.id
_entity.type
_entity.pdbx_description
1 polymer ?
#
loop_
_entity_poly.entity_id
_entity_poly.type
_entity_poly.pdbx_seq_one_letter_code
_entity_poly.pdbx_strand_id
1 'polypeptide(L)'
;MTKPEREAKPERQAKPERERELLGVGLIALGLFLLLALVPPGFLGALGDRWFPSGNVMGVVGAVLAGGARYAFGLAAWVFPLFVGMTGLWFWGWILSERAFPLGGLAAGLLVLLPGSAYVLGLPEPWAGVVGGFVGRPAVAAFGTFGAAFTFGVAFLLLTLGTLGWNPIRPLALWTVR
;
A
#
# COMPACT_ATOMS: atom_id res chain seq x y z
N MET A 1 -28.70 9.67 56.62
CA MET A 1 -27.64 10.32 55.83
C MET A 1 -27.14 9.33 54.79
N THR A 2 -27.80 9.28 53.64
CA THR A 2 -27.49 8.38 52.52
C THR A 2 -26.78 9.18 51.43
N LYS A 3 -25.59 8.74 51.06
CA LYS A 3 -24.67 9.40 50.12
C LYS A 3 -25.21 9.19 48.69
N PRO A 4 -25.28 10.22 47.82
CA PRO A 4 -25.78 10.01 46.46
C PRO A 4 -24.74 9.28 45.62
N GLU A 5 -25.22 8.28 44.87
CA GLU A 5 -24.47 7.54 43.87
C GLU A 5 -23.91 8.49 42.81
N ARG A 6 -22.61 8.37 42.53
CA ARG A 6 -21.99 9.03 41.39
C ARG A 6 -22.40 8.27 40.13
N GLU A 7 -23.43 8.77 39.44
CA GLU A 7 -23.73 8.36 38.07
C GLU A 7 -22.53 8.70 37.18
N ALA A 8 -21.80 7.67 36.77
CA ALA A 8 -20.76 7.77 35.77
C ALA A 8 -21.40 8.06 34.41
N LYS A 9 -21.16 9.26 33.86
CA LYS A 9 -21.63 9.70 32.55
C LYS A 9 -20.82 9.03 31.43
N PRO A 10 -21.36 8.11 30.60
CA PRO A 10 -20.57 7.41 29.59
C PRO A 10 -20.67 8.00 28.17
N GLU A 11 -21.33 9.15 27.97
CA GLU A 11 -21.67 9.61 26.61
C GLU A 11 -20.50 10.19 25.78
N ARG A 12 -19.38 10.58 26.39
CA ARG A 12 -18.27 11.23 25.66
C ARG A 12 -17.22 10.27 25.09
N GLN A 13 -17.19 9.01 25.52
CA GLN A 13 -16.16 8.04 25.08
C GLN A 13 -16.56 7.26 23.81
N ALA A 14 -17.86 7.14 23.50
CA ALA A 14 -18.34 6.30 22.38
C ALA A 14 -18.18 6.90 20.97
N LYS A 15 -18.05 8.23 20.84
CA LYS A 15 -18.03 8.90 19.53
C LYS A 15 -16.75 8.68 18.71
N PRO A 16 -15.54 8.93 19.28
CA PRO A 16 -14.30 8.81 18.49
C PRO A 16 -13.93 7.36 18.17
N GLU A 17 -14.32 6.40 19.02
CA GLU A 17 -14.04 4.98 18.80
C GLU A 17 -14.89 4.44 17.64
N ARG A 18 -16.19 4.79 17.61
CA ARG A 18 -17.12 4.39 16.54
C ARG A 18 -16.78 5.02 15.18
N GLU A 19 -16.32 6.26 15.16
CA GLU A 19 -15.85 6.91 13.92
C GLU A 19 -14.62 6.21 13.33
N ARG A 20 -13.67 5.79 14.18
CA ARG A 20 -12.48 5.04 13.75
C ARG A 20 -12.82 3.66 13.22
N GLU A 21 -13.74 2.95 13.86
CA GLU A 21 -14.24 1.66 13.38
C GLU A 21 -14.90 1.79 12.00
N LEU A 22 -15.78 2.78 11.82
CA LEU A 22 -16.44 3.02 10.52
C LEU A 22 -15.45 3.38 9.43
N LEU A 23 -14.46 4.23 9.73
CA LEU A 23 -13.38 4.56 8.79
C LEU A 23 -12.54 3.34 8.45
N GLY A 24 -12.20 2.51 9.44
CA GLY A 24 -11.41 1.30 9.26
C GLY A 24 -12.11 0.30 8.34
N VAL A 25 -13.39 0.00 8.61
CA VAL A 25 -14.22 -0.87 7.77
C VAL A 25 -14.37 -0.29 6.36
N GLY A 26 -14.62 1.02 6.26
CA GLY A 26 -14.75 1.70 4.96
C GLY A 26 -13.48 1.61 4.11
N LEU A 27 -12.30 1.80 4.72
CA LEU A 27 -11.01 1.68 4.04
C LEU A 27 -10.69 0.24 3.63
N ILE A 28 -11.04 -0.75 4.44
CA ILE A 28 -10.86 -2.16 4.07
C ILE A 28 -11.78 -2.53 2.90
N ALA A 29 -13.05 -2.12 2.97
CA ALA A 29 -13.99 -2.32 1.87
C ALA A 29 -13.51 -1.62 0.59
N LEU A 30 -12.96 -0.41 0.71
CA LEU A 30 -12.34 0.30 -0.41
C LEU A 30 -11.10 -0.41 -0.95
N GLY A 31 -10.23 -0.91 -0.08
CA GLY A 31 -9.06 -1.70 -0.47
C GLY A 31 -9.46 -2.95 -1.26
N LEU A 32 -10.47 -3.69 -0.78
CA LEU A 32 -11.01 -4.85 -1.50
C LEU A 32 -11.65 -4.44 -2.83
N PHE A 33 -12.42 -3.34 -2.85
CA PHE A 33 -13.01 -2.80 -4.06
C PHE A 33 -11.94 -2.48 -5.11
N LEU A 34 -10.88 -1.78 -4.71
CA LEU A 34 -9.77 -1.43 -5.59
C LEU A 34 -9.02 -2.67 -6.07
N LEU A 35 -8.80 -3.66 -5.19
CA LEU A 35 -8.14 -4.90 -5.57
C LEU A 35 -8.93 -5.62 -6.66
N LEU A 36 -10.24 -5.79 -6.48
CA LEU A 36 -11.13 -6.40 -7.47
C LEU A 36 -11.23 -5.56 -8.75
N ALA A 37 -11.21 -4.24 -8.63
CA ALA A 37 -11.18 -3.34 -9.79
C ALA A 37 -9.89 -3.49 -10.61
N LEU A 38 -8.76 -3.86 -9.99
CA LEU A 38 -7.54 -4.15 -10.73
C LEU A 38 -7.57 -5.50 -11.45
N VAL A 39 -8.45 -6.43 -11.09
CA VAL A 39 -8.55 -7.74 -11.75
C VAL A 39 -9.16 -7.60 -13.14
N PRO A 40 -8.42 -7.94 -14.23
CA PRO A 40 -8.97 -7.99 -15.57
C PRO A 40 -10.03 -9.10 -15.67
N PRO A 41 -11.24 -8.83 -16.21
CA PRO A 41 -12.27 -9.86 -16.40
C PRO A 41 -11.81 -11.04 -17.24
N GLY A 42 -10.85 -10.84 -18.15
CA GLY A 42 -10.28 -11.90 -18.97
C GLY A 42 -9.64 -13.04 -18.19
N PHE A 43 -9.28 -12.86 -16.91
CA PHE A 43 -8.85 -13.97 -16.04
C PHE A 43 -9.97 -14.97 -15.74
N LEU A 44 -11.23 -14.59 -15.92
CA LEU A 44 -12.41 -15.45 -15.79
C LEU A 44 -12.81 -16.11 -17.12
N GLY A 45 -12.02 -15.91 -18.18
CA GLY A 45 -12.28 -16.43 -19.52
C GLY A 45 -13.57 -15.87 -20.13
N ALA A 46 -14.20 -16.66 -21.01
CA ALA A 46 -15.39 -16.25 -21.76
C ALA A 46 -16.61 -15.89 -20.87
N LEU A 47 -16.65 -16.36 -19.62
CA LEU A 47 -17.68 -15.94 -18.66
C LEU A 47 -17.45 -14.50 -18.17
N GLY A 48 -16.19 -14.10 -18.00
CA GLY A 48 -15.83 -12.74 -17.58
C GLY A 48 -16.31 -11.70 -18.59
N ASP A 49 -16.09 -11.94 -19.88
CA ASP A 49 -16.49 -10.99 -20.94
C ASP A 49 -18.02 -10.84 -21.05
N ARG A 50 -18.77 -11.90 -20.73
CA ARG A 50 -20.24 -11.87 -20.71
C ARG A 50 -20.81 -11.19 -19.47
N TRP A 51 -20.22 -11.45 -18.30
CA TRP A 51 -20.70 -10.94 -17.03
C TRP A 51 -20.25 -9.51 -16.73
N PHE A 52 -19.12 -9.08 -17.32
CA PHE A 52 -18.54 -7.76 -17.09
C PHE A 52 -18.39 -6.97 -18.40
N PRO A 53 -19.51 -6.56 -19.05
CA PRO A 53 -19.47 -5.81 -20.30
C PRO A 53 -18.78 -4.44 -20.17
N SER A 54 -18.61 -3.94 -18.94
CA SER A 54 -17.84 -2.72 -18.66
C SER A 54 -16.31 -2.91 -18.77
N GLY A 55 -15.82 -4.14 -18.98
CA GLY A 55 -14.40 -4.46 -18.97
C GLY A 55 -13.77 -4.46 -17.56
N ASN A 56 -14.59 -4.43 -16.51
CA ASN A 56 -14.12 -4.43 -15.12
C ASN A 56 -15.08 -5.20 -14.20
N VAL A 57 -14.51 -5.93 -13.23
CA VAL A 57 -15.27 -6.72 -12.25
C VAL A 57 -16.16 -5.84 -11.36
N MET A 58 -15.74 -4.60 -11.08
CA MET A 58 -16.44 -3.66 -10.21
C MET A 58 -17.23 -2.59 -10.98
N GLY A 59 -17.47 -2.81 -12.28
CA GLY A 59 -18.20 -1.87 -13.13
C GLY A 59 -17.40 -0.64 -13.57
N VAL A 60 -18.11 0.36 -14.09
CA VAL A 60 -17.51 1.58 -14.69
C VAL A 60 -16.64 2.35 -13.70
N VAL A 61 -17.10 2.50 -12.45
CA VAL A 61 -16.33 3.20 -11.40
C VAL A 61 -15.02 2.46 -11.11
N GLY A 62 -15.08 1.12 -11.02
CA GLY A 62 -13.89 0.28 -10.88
C GLY A 62 -12.91 0.46 -12.03
N ALA A 63 -13.40 0.52 -13.26
CA ALA A 63 -12.57 0.74 -14.44
C ALA A 63 -11.81 2.07 -14.38
N VAL A 64 -12.48 3.15 -14.00
CA VAL A 64 -11.86 4.49 -13.87
C VAL A 64 -10.82 4.50 -12.76
N LEU A 65 -11.13 3.94 -11.59
CA LEU A 65 -10.20 3.89 -10.47
C LEU A 65 -8.97 3.02 -10.76
N ALA A 66 -9.17 1.85 -11.39
CA ALA A 66 -8.07 0.99 -11.80
C ALA A 66 -7.22 1.63 -12.91
N GLY A 67 -7.85 2.34 -13.86
CA GLY A 67 -7.18 3.14 -14.87
C GLY A 67 -6.31 4.24 -14.26
N GLY A 68 -6.86 5.00 -13.31
CA GLY A 68 -6.13 6.02 -12.56
C GLY A 68 -4.97 5.45 -11.74
N ALA A 69 -5.18 4.33 -11.05
CA ALA A 69 -4.13 3.67 -10.27
C ALA A 69 -2.98 3.17 -11.17
N ARG A 70 -3.30 2.55 -12.31
CA ARG A 70 -2.29 2.12 -13.30
C ARG A 70 -1.60 3.31 -13.97
N TYR A 71 -2.32 4.38 -14.26
CA TYR A 71 -1.70 5.59 -14.81
C TYR A 71 -0.70 6.21 -13.82
N ALA A 72 -1.07 6.29 -12.54
CA ALA A 72 -0.21 6.85 -11.51
C ALA A 72 0.99 5.95 -11.18
N PHE A 73 0.74 4.67 -10.90
CA PHE A 73 1.72 3.73 -10.30
C PHE A 73 2.20 2.64 -11.25
N GLY A 74 1.67 2.54 -12.47
CA GLY A 74 2.02 1.48 -13.42
C GLY A 74 1.77 0.09 -12.84
N LEU A 75 2.79 -0.77 -12.89
CA LEU A 75 2.72 -2.11 -12.29
C LEU A 75 2.55 -2.09 -10.77
N ALA A 76 3.03 -1.05 -10.10
CA ALA A 76 2.94 -0.94 -8.65
C ALA A 76 1.50 -0.63 -8.18
N ALA A 77 0.57 -0.40 -9.09
CA ALA A 77 -0.85 -0.20 -8.77
C ALA A 77 -1.44 -1.37 -7.96
N TRP A 78 -0.89 -2.59 -8.08
CA TRP A 78 -1.30 -3.75 -7.26
C TRP A 78 -0.98 -3.61 -5.77
N VAL A 79 0.00 -2.78 -5.41
CA VAL A 79 0.34 -2.49 -4.01
C VAL A 79 -0.64 -1.49 -3.40
N PHE A 80 -1.29 -0.66 -4.22
CA PHE A 80 -2.16 0.42 -3.75
C PHE A 80 -3.39 -0.08 -2.96
N PRO A 81 -4.14 -1.10 -3.42
CA PRO A 81 -5.22 -1.71 -2.64
C PRO A 81 -4.75 -2.24 -1.28
N LEU A 82 -3.55 -2.83 -1.22
CA LEU A 82 -2.96 -3.35 0.01
C LEU A 82 -2.65 -2.22 0.99
N PHE A 83 -2.05 -1.13 0.49
CA PHE A 83 -1.80 0.06 1.28
C PHE A 83 -3.10 0.64 1.89
N VAL A 84 -4.15 0.78 1.07
CA VAL A 84 -5.46 1.28 1.53
C VAL A 84 -6.12 0.31 2.53
N GLY A 85 -6.07 -1.00 2.28
CA GLY A 85 -6.61 -1.99 3.21
C GLY A 85 -5.88 -2.01 4.55
N MET A 86 -4.55 -1.86 4.54
CA MET A 86 -3.73 -1.81 5.74
C MET A 86 -3.95 -0.55 6.57
N THR A 87 -4.14 0.61 5.94
CA THR A 87 -4.54 1.82 6.69
C THR A 87 -5.90 1.62 7.34
N GLY A 88 -6.84 0.95 6.66
CA GLY A 88 -8.12 0.57 7.24
C GLY A 88 -8.00 -0.37 8.44
N LEU A 89 -7.17 -1.42 8.35
CA LEU A 89 -6.89 -2.34 9.45
C LEU A 89 -6.25 -1.64 10.66
N TRP A 90 -5.42 -0.62 10.41
CA TRP A 90 -4.86 0.22 11.46
C TRP A 90 -5.91 1.13 12.11
N PHE A 91 -6.76 1.80 11.33
CA PHE A 91 -7.85 2.64 11.87
C PHE A 91 -8.89 1.82 12.65
N TRP A 92 -9.15 0.58 12.24
CA TRP A 92 -10.01 -0.36 12.99
C TRP A 92 -9.36 -0.90 14.27
N GLY A 93 -8.06 -0.65 14.50
CA GLY A 93 -7.35 -1.16 15.68
C GLY A 93 -7.03 -2.66 15.64
N TRP A 94 -7.21 -3.33 14.50
CA TRP A 94 -6.87 -4.74 14.32
C TRP A 94 -5.35 -4.98 14.23
N ILE A 95 -4.58 -3.96 13.85
CA ILE A 95 -3.11 -4.02 13.79
C ILE A 95 -2.53 -3.12 14.87
N LEU A 96 -1.67 -3.70 15.71
CA LEU A 96 -0.84 -2.95 16.66
C LEU A 96 -0.01 -1.90 15.92
N SER A 97 0.03 -0.67 16.43
CA SER A 97 0.77 0.45 15.82
C SER A 97 2.22 0.08 15.49
N GLU A 98 2.86 -0.76 16.32
CA GLU A 98 4.22 -1.29 16.13
C GLU A 98 4.43 -2.02 14.79
N ARG A 99 3.39 -2.66 14.24
CA ARG A 99 3.43 -3.34 12.93
C ARG A 99 2.78 -2.53 11.81
N ALA A 100 1.84 -1.66 12.14
CA ALA A 100 1.16 -0.83 11.14
C ALA A 100 2.12 0.16 10.45
N PHE A 101 2.98 0.84 11.22
CA PHE A 101 3.92 1.81 10.65
C PHE A 101 4.98 1.18 9.73
N PRO A 102 5.66 0.08 10.12
CA PRO A 102 6.63 -0.57 9.23
C PRO A 102 5.98 -1.11 7.96
N LEU A 103 4.84 -1.79 8.06
CA LEU A 103 4.18 -2.35 6.88
C LEU A 103 3.59 -1.25 5.99
N GLY A 104 3.00 -0.20 6.58
CA GLY A 104 2.52 0.97 5.84
C GLY A 104 3.67 1.69 5.12
N GLY A 105 4.82 1.83 5.80
CA GLY A 105 6.05 2.36 5.22
C GLY A 105 6.56 1.49 4.06
N LEU A 106 6.53 0.17 4.20
CA LEU A 106 6.88 -0.76 3.13
C LEU A 106 5.99 -0.59 1.92
N ALA A 107 4.67 -0.62 2.11
CA ALA A 107 3.72 -0.47 1.00
C ALA A 107 3.84 0.91 0.33
N ALA A 108 3.97 1.99 1.11
CA ALA A 108 4.20 3.34 0.57
C ALA A 108 5.53 3.43 -0.18
N GLY A 109 6.62 2.86 0.37
CA GLY A 109 7.92 2.84 -0.28
C GLY A 109 7.90 2.03 -1.58
N LEU A 110 7.20 0.90 -1.62
CA LEU A 110 7.02 0.10 -2.84
C LEU A 110 6.22 0.86 -3.92
N LEU A 111 5.20 1.64 -3.53
CA LEU A 111 4.45 2.51 -4.45
C LEU A 111 5.31 3.62 -5.08
N VAL A 112 6.51 3.87 -4.58
CA VAL A 112 7.46 4.85 -5.13
C VAL A 112 8.63 4.15 -5.83
N LEU A 113 9.21 3.14 -5.18
CA LEU A 113 10.40 2.44 -5.66
C LEU A 113 10.10 1.55 -6.87
N LEU A 114 8.97 0.84 -6.90
CA LEU A 114 8.65 -0.04 -8.04
C LEU A 114 8.41 0.77 -9.33
N PRO A 115 7.61 1.86 -9.34
CA PRO A 115 7.47 2.73 -10.50
C PRO A 115 8.80 3.32 -10.97
N GLY A 116 9.61 3.82 -10.04
CA GLY A 116 10.90 4.42 -10.40
C GLY A 116 11.90 3.40 -10.92
N SER A 117 11.93 2.19 -10.35
CA SER A 117 12.74 1.07 -10.87
C SER A 117 12.30 0.68 -12.27
N ALA A 118 10.99 0.60 -12.53
CA ALA A 118 10.47 0.33 -13.87
C ALA A 118 10.94 1.37 -14.89
N TYR A 119 10.93 2.66 -14.53
CA TYR A 119 11.46 3.73 -15.37
C TYR A 119 12.96 3.58 -15.64
N VAL A 120 13.75 3.36 -14.60
CA VAL A 120 15.22 3.23 -14.70
C VAL A 120 15.63 2.02 -15.55
N LEU A 121 14.89 0.92 -15.46
CA LEU A 121 15.10 -0.28 -16.26
C LEU A 121 14.64 -0.14 -17.72
N GLY A 122 14.08 1.00 -18.11
CA GLY A 122 13.59 1.24 -19.47
C GLY A 122 12.37 0.39 -19.82
N LEU A 123 11.56 0.00 -18.83
CA LEU A 123 10.29 -0.67 -19.09
C LEU A 123 9.33 0.29 -19.82
N PRO A 124 8.34 -0.24 -20.57
CA PRO A 124 7.36 0.59 -21.26
C PRO A 124 6.69 1.60 -20.31
N GLU A 125 6.42 2.81 -20.81
CA GLU A 125 5.83 3.91 -20.01
C GLU A 125 4.60 3.50 -19.17
N PRO A 126 3.65 2.68 -19.68
CA PRO A 126 2.49 2.24 -18.88
C PRO A 126 2.87 1.44 -17.63
N TRP A 127 4.08 0.88 -17.57
CA TRP A 127 4.53 0.05 -16.45
C TRP A 127 5.21 0.87 -15.36
N ALA A 128 5.81 2.00 -15.73
CA ALA A 128 6.40 2.97 -14.80
C ALA A 128 5.36 3.94 -14.23
N GLY A 129 4.33 4.29 -15.01
CA GLY A 129 3.36 5.30 -14.61
C GLY A 129 3.97 6.68 -14.36
N VAL A 130 3.14 7.63 -13.95
CA VAL A 130 3.57 9.01 -13.69
C VAL A 130 4.58 9.09 -12.54
N VAL A 131 4.37 8.33 -11.46
CA VAL A 131 5.29 8.32 -10.31
C VAL A 131 6.67 7.83 -10.72
N GLY A 132 6.74 6.80 -11.57
CA GLY A 132 8.02 6.29 -12.07
C GLY A 132 8.77 7.34 -12.88
N GLY A 133 8.08 8.06 -13.76
CA GLY A 133 8.67 9.16 -14.52
C GLY A 133 9.04 10.39 -13.68
N PHE A 134 8.38 10.61 -12.54
CA PHE A 134 8.67 11.71 -11.61
C PHE A 134 9.92 11.44 -10.77
N VAL A 135 10.09 10.20 -10.29
CA VAL A 135 11.22 9.83 -9.41
C VAL A 135 12.41 9.28 -10.20
N GLY A 136 12.16 8.48 -11.22
CA GLY A 136 13.20 7.83 -12.02
C GLY A 136 13.97 8.82 -12.89
N ARG A 137 13.30 9.78 -13.52
CA ARG A 137 13.94 10.78 -14.40
C ARG A 137 15.01 11.64 -13.70
N PRO A 138 14.74 12.29 -12.55
CA PRO A 138 15.79 13.02 -11.84
C PRO A 138 16.90 12.08 -11.33
N ALA A 139 16.57 10.85 -10.93
CA ALA A 139 17.59 9.88 -10.50
C ALA A 139 18.54 9.50 -11.65
N VAL A 140 18.01 9.22 -12.84
CA VAL A 140 18.83 8.94 -14.04
C VAL A 140 19.63 10.18 -14.45
N ALA A 141 19.05 11.37 -14.36
CA ALA A 141 19.76 12.62 -14.65
C ALA A 141 20.91 12.90 -13.68
N ALA A 142 20.75 12.56 -12.40
CA ALA A 142 21.75 12.80 -11.36
C ALA A 142 22.86 11.74 -11.33
N PHE A 143 22.51 10.46 -11.50
CA PHE A 143 23.41 9.33 -11.25
C PHE A 143 23.72 8.48 -12.49
N GLY A 144 23.13 8.81 -13.64
CA GLY A 144 23.09 7.92 -14.80
C GLY A 144 22.22 6.68 -14.55
N THR A 145 21.98 5.89 -15.60
CA THR A 145 21.11 4.70 -15.52
C THR A 145 21.62 3.68 -14.50
N PHE A 146 22.92 3.38 -14.51
CA PHE A 146 23.51 2.41 -13.58
C PHE A 146 23.45 2.90 -12.13
N GLY A 147 23.85 4.15 -11.88
CA GLY A 147 23.81 4.73 -10.53
C GLY A 147 22.40 4.85 -9.99
N ALA A 148 21.42 5.19 -10.83
CA ALA A 148 20.00 5.15 -10.46
C ALA A 148 19.56 3.72 -10.12
N ALA A 149 19.86 2.73 -10.96
CA ALA A 149 19.48 1.33 -10.72
C ALA A 149 20.04 0.80 -9.40
N PHE A 150 21.32 1.08 -9.15
CA PHE A 150 21.98 0.75 -7.88
C PHE A 150 21.31 1.44 -6.69
N THR A 151 21.02 2.74 -6.80
CA THR A 151 20.37 3.52 -5.74
C THR A 151 18.99 2.98 -5.40
N PHE A 152 18.17 2.67 -6.41
CA PHE A 152 16.86 2.05 -6.20
C PHE A 152 16.97 0.65 -5.59
N GLY A 153 17.96 -0.15 -6.00
CA GLY A 153 18.24 -1.45 -5.41
C GLY A 153 18.61 -1.34 -3.92
N VAL A 154 19.51 -0.41 -3.57
CA VAL A 154 19.88 -0.14 -2.18
C VAL A 154 18.68 0.38 -1.39
N ALA A 155 17.92 1.33 -1.94
CA ALA A 155 16.72 1.86 -1.28
C ALA A 155 15.67 0.76 -1.03
N PHE A 156 15.48 -0.16 -1.98
CA PHE A 156 14.61 -1.32 -1.80
C PHE A 156 15.08 -2.21 -0.66
N LEU A 157 16.38 -2.54 -0.62
CA LEU A 157 16.95 -3.33 0.47
C LEU A 157 16.78 -2.65 1.83
N LEU A 158 17.10 -1.35 1.92
CA LEU A 158 16.93 -0.57 3.15
C LEU A 158 15.46 -0.50 3.58
N LEU A 159 14.54 -0.35 2.63
CA LEU A 159 13.11 -0.37 2.89
C LEU A 159 12.69 -1.73 3.46
N THR A 160 13.06 -2.84 2.83
CA THR A 160 12.72 -4.18 3.30
C THR A 160 13.32 -4.48 4.68
N LEU A 161 14.60 -4.14 4.89
CA LEU A 161 15.29 -4.34 6.16
C LEU A 161 14.67 -3.52 7.29
N GLY A 162 14.44 -2.23 7.04
CA GLY A 162 13.89 -1.31 8.03
C GLY A 162 12.43 -1.61 8.41
N THR A 163 11.66 -2.21 7.49
CA THR A 163 10.22 -2.45 7.69
C THR A 163 9.89 -3.85 8.17
N LEU A 164 10.59 -4.88 7.70
CA LEU A 164 10.37 -6.25 8.14
C LEU A 164 11.09 -6.59 9.45
N GLY A 165 11.87 -5.65 10.01
CA GLY A 165 12.59 -5.84 11.26
C GLY A 165 13.69 -6.92 11.18
N TRP A 166 14.02 -7.37 9.97
CA TRP A 166 15.12 -8.31 9.76
C TRP A 166 16.44 -7.57 9.92
N ASN A 167 17.10 -7.77 11.06
CA ASN A 167 18.45 -7.28 11.29
C ASN A 167 19.45 -8.45 11.15
N PRO A 168 20.06 -8.65 9.97
CA PRO A 168 21.04 -9.73 9.75
C PRO A 168 22.31 -9.58 10.61
N ILE A 169 22.57 -8.40 11.17
CA ILE A 169 23.78 -8.11 11.97
C ILE A 169 23.60 -8.55 13.42
N ARG A 170 22.37 -8.53 13.96
CA ARG A 170 22.07 -8.99 15.33
C ARG A 170 22.54 -10.43 15.62
N PRO A 171 22.27 -11.44 14.77
CA PRO A 171 22.74 -12.79 15.02
C PRO A 171 24.27 -12.93 14.92
N LEU A 172 24.95 -12.13 14.08
CA LEU A 172 26.42 -12.14 13.96
C LEU A 172 27.09 -11.54 15.22
N ALA A 173 26.54 -10.47 15.79
CA ALA A 173 27.07 -9.85 17.00
C ALA A 173 26.93 -10.75 18.25
N LEU A 174 25.97 -11.69 18.25
CA LEU A 174 25.81 -12.67 19.32
C LEU A 174 26.78 -13.85 19.23
N TRP A 175 27.39 -14.09 18.06
CA TRP A 175 28.35 -15.17 17.84
C TRP A 175 29.78 -14.82 18.28
N THR A 176 30.15 -13.55 18.28
CA THR A 176 31.49 -13.11 18.72
C THR A 176 31.64 -12.95 20.23
N VAL A 177 30.58 -13.21 21.01
CA VAL A 177 30.53 -13.04 22.47
C VAL A 177 30.30 -14.39 23.19
N ARG A 178 30.49 -15.52 22.50
CA ARG A 178 30.50 -16.86 23.12
C ARG A 178 31.86 -17.51 23.05
#